data_AF-A0A0S7X7M4-F1
#
_entry.id   AF-A0A0S7X7M4-F1
#
_cell.length_a   1.000
_cell.length_b   1.000
_cell.length_c   1.000
_cell.angle_alpha   90.00
_cell.angle_beta   90.00
_cell.angle_gamma   90.00
#
_symmetry.space_group_name_H-M   'P 1'
#
loop_
_entity.id
_entity.type
_entity.pdbx_description
1 polymer ?
#
loop_
_entity_poly.entity_id
_entity_poly.type
_entity_poly.pdbx_seq_one_letter_code
_entity_poly.pdbx_strand_id
1 'polypeptide(L)'
;MREHEERVSAIVGLILVAIWFASIIFIPETFLHTFVERHISPDGHINPETIMQIGRLRILGSILAGLLVILSLNALIRGVSFFSPLKHIEGFAWAALLVAFIFFVNLLMHLPALSPVVWVGFIFFLCFIILFHYRRRKALDFLGRIFALFLKKKVAFPLIFIITLVLFFQFFPPGELNQLIFKDDYGIFLYKTALDLECLKQGYLYGWDGAFLGGYPTFLNLRSVALLFLPLALIFPETIAFHLLILINFLAFPFLVYLAARQLLGEGKAPLLAGWCAVGLICGYRANILSWGMIPSFISLNLFLLSLIFLMGLFKGKRFSGFLLALVVSLSFFVHLGHFLHIILFLLVIYLFFSLVPSPGK
;
A
#
# COMPACT_ATOMS: atom_id res chain seq x y z
N MET A 1 4.38 -3.02 -31.36
CA MET A 1 3.53 -2.03 -30.67
C MET A 1 2.40 -2.71 -29.89
N ARG A 2 1.56 -3.54 -30.53
CA ARG A 2 0.48 -4.32 -29.89
C ARG A 2 0.93 -5.19 -28.70
N GLU A 3 2.02 -5.92 -28.87
CA GLU A 3 2.60 -6.81 -27.83
C GLU A 3 3.14 -6.05 -26.60
N HIS A 4 3.61 -4.81 -26.80
CA HIS A 4 4.01 -3.93 -25.71
C HIS A 4 2.78 -3.36 -24.96
N GLU A 5 1.69 -3.07 -25.67
CA GLU A 5 0.43 -2.61 -25.07
C GLU A 5 -0.27 -3.73 -24.27
N GLU A 6 -0.20 -4.97 -24.75
CA GLU A 6 -0.70 -6.16 -24.05
C GLU A 6 0.12 -6.47 -22.79
N ARG A 7 1.46 -6.41 -22.87
CA ARG A 7 2.34 -6.53 -21.70
C ARG A 7 2.08 -5.44 -20.66
N VAL A 8 1.93 -4.19 -21.09
CA VAL A 8 1.61 -3.08 -20.18
C VAL A 8 0.25 -3.32 -19.53
N SER A 9 -0.78 -3.70 -20.28
CA SER A 9 -2.11 -3.99 -19.72
C SER A 9 -2.07 -5.14 -18.71
N ALA A 10 -1.31 -6.20 -18.99
CA ALA A 10 -1.15 -7.33 -18.08
C ALA A 10 -0.39 -6.97 -16.80
N ILE A 11 0.71 -6.21 -16.93
CA ILE A 11 1.50 -5.75 -15.79
C ILE A 11 0.66 -4.85 -14.88
N VAL A 12 -0.11 -3.91 -15.45
CA VAL A 12 -0.93 -3.04 -14.61
C VAL A 12 -2.16 -3.74 -14.06
N GLY A 13 -2.74 -4.70 -14.78
CA GLY A 13 -3.73 -5.63 -14.22
C GLY A 13 -3.18 -6.34 -12.98
N LEU A 14 -1.93 -6.79 -13.02
CA LEU A 14 -1.27 -7.45 -11.89
C LEU A 14 -0.99 -6.50 -10.72
N ILE A 15 -0.57 -5.26 -11.00
CA ILE A 15 -0.40 -4.21 -9.98
C ILE A 15 -1.74 -3.87 -9.32
N LEU A 16 -2.83 -3.74 -10.09
CA LEU A 16 -4.16 -3.45 -9.57
C LEU A 16 -4.70 -4.62 -8.74
N VAL A 17 -4.48 -5.86 -9.17
CA VAL A 17 -4.77 -7.04 -8.36
C VAL A 17 -3.96 -7.00 -7.07
N ALA A 18 -2.69 -6.59 -7.09
CA ALA A 18 -1.86 -6.45 -5.88
C ALA A 18 -2.37 -5.38 -4.91
N ILE A 19 -2.69 -4.18 -5.43
CA ILE A 19 -3.23 -3.05 -4.66
C ILE A 19 -4.58 -3.45 -4.07
N TRP A 20 -5.40 -4.18 -4.83
CA TRP A 20 -6.69 -4.69 -4.38
C TRP A 20 -6.56 -5.85 -3.38
N PHE A 21 -5.57 -6.74 -3.54
CA PHE A 21 -5.24 -7.78 -2.56
C PHE A 21 -4.80 -7.17 -1.23
N ALA A 22 -3.96 -6.13 -1.27
CA ALA A 22 -3.63 -5.35 -0.09
C ALA A 22 -4.89 -4.75 0.53
N SER A 23 -5.80 -4.20 -0.27
CA SER A 23 -7.07 -3.63 0.20
C SER A 23 -8.00 -4.66 0.87
N ILE A 24 -8.09 -5.88 0.35
CA ILE A 24 -8.87 -6.99 0.94
C ILE A 24 -8.27 -7.55 2.20
N ILE A 25 -6.97 -7.40 2.43
CA ILE A 25 -6.39 -7.77 3.72
C ILE A 25 -6.81 -6.74 4.78
N PHE A 26 -6.91 -5.46 4.42
CA PHE A 26 -7.27 -4.39 5.34
C PHE A 26 -8.78 -4.25 5.63
N ILE A 27 -9.66 -4.55 4.66
CA ILE A 27 -11.13 -4.42 4.83
C ILE A 27 -11.71 -5.33 5.94
N PRO A 28 -11.31 -6.61 6.06
CA PRO A 28 -11.80 -7.51 7.10
C PRO A 28 -11.28 -7.14 8.49
N GLU A 29 -10.06 -6.63 8.61
CA GLU A 29 -9.54 -6.14 9.90
C GLU A 29 -10.32 -4.89 10.32
N THR A 30 -10.52 -3.93 9.40
CA THR A 30 -11.25 -2.66 9.64
C THR A 30 -12.72 -2.83 9.99
N PHE A 31 -13.44 -3.64 9.22
CA PHE A 31 -14.84 -3.95 9.46
C PHE A 31 -15.03 -4.69 10.80
N LEU A 32 -14.08 -5.54 11.19
CA LEU A 32 -14.16 -6.35 12.41
C LEU A 32 -14.15 -5.49 13.68
N HIS A 33 -13.23 -4.54 13.86
CA HIS A 33 -13.27 -3.74 15.09
C HIS A 33 -14.46 -2.78 15.11
N THR A 34 -14.79 -2.08 14.02
CA THR A 34 -15.92 -1.13 14.04
C THR A 34 -17.24 -1.84 14.31
N PHE A 35 -17.36 -3.09 13.88
CA PHE A 35 -18.51 -3.94 14.18
C PHE A 35 -18.47 -4.49 15.61
N VAL A 36 -17.31 -4.94 16.10
CA VAL A 36 -17.11 -5.39 17.49
C VAL A 36 -17.39 -4.25 18.48
N GLU A 37 -16.85 -3.05 18.29
CA GLU A 37 -17.13 -1.87 19.14
C GLU A 37 -18.62 -1.52 19.21
N ARG A 38 -19.37 -1.73 18.12
CA ARG A 38 -20.82 -1.48 18.08
C ARG A 38 -21.66 -2.61 18.68
N HIS A 39 -21.09 -3.79 18.91
CA HIS A 39 -21.81 -4.99 19.37
C HIS A 39 -21.23 -5.58 20.66
N ILE A 40 -20.27 -4.91 21.30
CA ILE A 40 -19.90 -5.18 22.69
C ILE A 40 -21.08 -4.71 23.55
N SER A 41 -21.66 -5.63 24.33
CA SER A 41 -22.68 -5.25 25.32
C SER A 41 -22.07 -4.28 26.34
N PRO A 42 -22.88 -3.48 27.06
CA PRO A 42 -22.39 -2.63 28.15
C PRO A 42 -21.55 -3.37 29.19
N ASP A 43 -21.74 -4.69 29.28
CA ASP A 43 -21.10 -5.60 30.23
C ASP A 43 -19.78 -6.19 29.67
N GLY A 44 -19.36 -5.79 28.47
CA GLY A 44 -18.11 -6.22 27.85
C GLY A 44 -18.17 -7.58 27.15
N HIS A 45 -19.34 -8.21 27.05
CA HIS A 45 -19.50 -9.52 26.41
C HIS A 45 -19.91 -9.39 24.94
N ILE A 46 -19.19 -10.10 24.06
CA ILE A 46 -19.55 -10.23 22.65
C ILE A 46 -20.36 -11.53 22.51
N ASN A 47 -21.55 -11.45 21.93
CA ASN A 47 -22.38 -12.63 21.67
C ASN A 47 -21.61 -13.63 20.76
N PRO A 48 -21.46 -14.91 21.16
CA PRO A 48 -20.81 -15.94 20.35
C PRO A 48 -21.37 -16.09 18.93
N GLU A 49 -22.68 -15.89 18.74
CA GLU A 49 -23.30 -15.91 17.41
C GLU A 49 -22.80 -14.77 16.53
N THR A 50 -22.56 -13.60 17.10
CA THR A 50 -21.99 -12.43 16.42
C THR A 50 -20.56 -12.74 15.95
N ILE A 51 -19.73 -13.38 16.79
CA ILE A 51 -18.37 -13.83 16.42
C ILE A 51 -18.43 -14.83 15.25
N MET A 52 -19.39 -15.75 15.28
CA MET A 52 -19.56 -16.75 14.23
C MET A 52 -20.06 -16.13 12.91
N GLN A 53 -21.00 -15.19 12.96
CA GLN A 53 -21.49 -14.46 11.78
C GLN A 53 -20.39 -13.62 11.12
N ILE A 54 -19.57 -12.95 11.94
CA ILE A 54 -18.36 -12.25 11.51
C ILE A 54 -17.40 -13.20 10.77
N GLY A 55 -17.12 -14.37 11.35
CA GLY A 55 -16.26 -15.37 10.73
C GLY A 55 -16.78 -15.81 9.35
N ARG A 56 -18.11 -15.99 9.23
CA ARG A 56 -18.76 -16.35 7.95
C ARG A 56 -18.67 -15.23 6.91
N LEU A 57 -18.90 -13.97 7.29
CA LEU A 57 -18.74 -12.82 6.39
C LEU A 57 -17.28 -12.66 5.91
N ARG A 58 -16.30 -12.93 6.77
CA ARG A 58 -14.87 -12.91 6.43
C ARG A 58 -14.51 -13.98 5.40
N ILE A 59 -15.04 -15.19 5.59
CA ILE A 59 -14.85 -16.30 4.64
C ILE A 59 -15.53 -15.98 3.31
N LEU A 60 -16.77 -15.48 3.33
CA LEU A 60 -17.52 -15.13 2.12
C LEU A 60 -16.86 -13.99 1.33
N GLY A 61 -16.41 -12.93 2.01
CA GLY A 61 -15.66 -11.83 1.39
C GLY A 61 -14.36 -12.29 0.76
N SER A 62 -13.61 -13.16 1.45
CA SER A 62 -12.39 -13.79 0.91
C SER A 62 -12.66 -14.69 -0.30
N ILE A 63 -13.77 -15.44 -0.30
CA ILE A 63 -14.18 -16.32 -1.42
C ILE A 63 -14.60 -15.49 -2.64
N LEU A 64 -15.48 -14.50 -2.45
CA LEU A 64 -15.91 -13.58 -3.52
C LEU A 64 -14.72 -12.84 -4.12
N ALA A 65 -13.78 -12.44 -3.26
CA ALA A 65 -12.53 -11.85 -3.70
C ALA A 65 -11.67 -12.83 -4.52
N GLY A 66 -11.44 -14.05 -4.01
CA GLY A 66 -10.71 -15.09 -4.74
C GLY A 66 -11.33 -15.37 -6.12
N LEU A 67 -12.66 -15.43 -6.21
CA LEU A 67 -13.39 -15.60 -7.47
C LEU A 67 -13.18 -14.42 -8.44
N LEU A 68 -13.19 -13.18 -7.97
CA LEU A 68 -12.91 -11.99 -8.79
C LEU A 68 -11.47 -12.00 -9.34
N VAL A 69 -10.49 -12.46 -8.55
CA VAL A 69 -9.10 -12.64 -9.02
C VAL A 69 -9.03 -13.72 -10.08
N ILE A 70 -9.66 -14.88 -9.84
CA ILE A 70 -9.70 -15.98 -10.80
C ILE A 70 -10.36 -15.52 -12.10
N LEU A 71 -11.47 -14.80 -12.04
CA LEU A 71 -12.15 -14.27 -13.22
C LEU A 71 -11.30 -13.23 -13.96
N SER A 72 -10.60 -12.35 -13.24
CA SER A 72 -9.71 -11.34 -13.82
C SER A 72 -8.47 -11.97 -14.48
N LEU A 73 -7.86 -12.95 -13.81
CA LEU A 73 -6.75 -13.74 -14.36
C LEU A 73 -7.19 -14.59 -15.55
N ASN A 74 -8.37 -15.20 -15.49
CA ASN A 74 -8.90 -16.02 -16.57
C ASN A 74 -9.24 -15.15 -17.81
N ALA A 75 -9.75 -13.93 -17.61
CA ALA A 75 -9.94 -12.95 -18.67
C ALA A 75 -8.60 -12.50 -19.28
N LEU A 76 -7.56 -12.34 -18.44
CA LEU A 76 -6.20 -12.00 -18.87
C LEU A 76 -5.54 -13.14 -19.66
N ILE A 77 -5.63 -14.38 -19.17
CA ILE A 77 -5.02 -15.58 -19.74
C ILE A 77 -5.68 -15.97 -21.06
N ARG A 78 -7.02 -15.86 -21.14
CA ARG A 78 -7.76 -16.27 -22.35
C ARG A 78 -7.65 -15.28 -23.50
N GLY A 79 -6.90 -14.18 -23.35
CA GLY A 79 -6.72 -13.19 -24.40
C GLY A 79 -8.04 -12.78 -25.04
N VAL A 80 -9.10 -12.64 -24.24
CA VAL A 80 -10.45 -12.46 -24.78
C VAL A 80 -10.48 -11.14 -25.53
N SER A 81 -10.60 -11.25 -26.85
CA SER A 81 -10.59 -10.23 -27.89
C SER A 81 -11.79 -9.27 -27.83
N PHE A 82 -12.36 -9.03 -26.66
CA PHE A 82 -13.54 -8.16 -26.48
C PHE A 82 -13.18 -6.67 -26.49
N PHE A 83 -11.91 -6.32 -26.38
CA PHE A 83 -11.43 -4.95 -26.45
C PHE A 83 -10.48 -4.82 -27.65
N SER A 84 -10.79 -3.91 -28.58
CA SER A 84 -9.89 -3.55 -29.67
C SER A 84 -8.67 -2.78 -29.11
N PRO A 85 -7.57 -2.60 -29.86
CA PRO A 85 -6.33 -2.01 -29.32
C PRO A 85 -6.46 -0.58 -28.75
N LEU A 86 -7.43 0.22 -29.21
CA LEU A 86 -7.77 1.53 -28.62
C LEU A 86 -8.67 1.43 -27.37
N LYS A 87 -9.32 0.28 -27.19
CA LYS A 87 -10.26 -0.06 -26.12
C LYS A 87 -9.56 -0.68 -24.89
N HIS A 88 -8.33 -1.19 -25.01
CA HIS A 88 -7.58 -1.75 -23.87
C HIS A 88 -7.09 -0.67 -22.89
N ILE A 89 -6.68 0.50 -23.38
CA ILE A 89 -6.32 1.65 -22.53
C ILE A 89 -7.55 2.21 -21.82
N GLU A 90 -8.72 2.18 -22.48
CA GLU A 90 -9.99 2.59 -21.89
C GLU A 90 -10.47 1.59 -20.84
N GLY A 91 -10.49 0.28 -21.14
CA GLY A 91 -10.85 -0.77 -20.17
C GLY A 91 -9.93 -0.78 -18.95
N PHE A 92 -8.64 -0.50 -19.16
CA PHE A 92 -7.67 -0.30 -18.08
C PHE A 92 -7.98 0.93 -17.22
N ALA A 93 -8.29 2.07 -17.85
CA ALA A 93 -8.73 3.26 -17.15
C ALA A 93 -10.00 2.98 -16.35
N TRP A 94 -10.95 2.22 -16.90
CA TRP A 94 -12.20 1.79 -16.24
C TRP A 94 -11.95 0.87 -15.04
N ALA A 95 -11.04 -0.10 -15.12
CA ALA A 95 -10.72 -0.97 -13.99
C ALA A 95 -10.00 -0.22 -12.86
N ALA A 96 -9.05 0.65 -13.20
CA ALA A 96 -8.39 1.53 -12.22
C ALA A 96 -9.39 2.53 -11.60
N LEU A 97 -10.30 3.08 -12.41
CA LEU A 97 -11.41 3.92 -11.97
C LEU A 97 -12.35 3.18 -11.03
N LEU A 98 -12.71 1.94 -11.37
CA LEU A 98 -13.65 1.14 -10.61
C LEU A 98 -13.04 0.75 -9.27
N VAL A 99 -11.78 0.34 -9.24
CA VAL A 99 -11.06 0.06 -7.98
C VAL A 99 -10.94 1.32 -7.14
N ALA A 100 -10.58 2.46 -7.73
CA ALA A 100 -10.51 3.74 -7.03
C ALA A 100 -11.89 4.23 -6.55
N PHE A 101 -12.95 4.01 -7.34
CA PHE A 101 -14.33 4.32 -7.00
C PHE A 101 -14.85 3.44 -5.88
N ILE A 102 -14.59 2.13 -5.91
CA ILE A 102 -14.94 1.18 -4.84
C ILE A 102 -14.22 1.57 -3.55
N PHE A 103 -12.92 1.88 -3.64
CA PHE A 103 -12.13 2.33 -2.48
C PHE A 103 -12.65 3.66 -1.93
N PHE A 104 -13.12 4.55 -2.80
CA PHE A 104 -13.69 5.85 -2.45
C PHE A 104 -15.11 5.75 -1.85
N VAL A 105 -15.99 4.88 -2.37
CA VAL A 105 -17.30 4.59 -1.75
C VAL A 105 -17.07 4.02 -0.35
N ASN A 106 -16.07 3.15 -0.19
CA ASN A 106 -15.68 2.63 1.12
C ASN A 106 -15.17 3.75 2.05
N LEU A 107 -14.39 4.70 1.52
CA LEU A 107 -13.91 5.88 2.25
C LEU A 107 -15.05 6.82 2.69
N LEU A 108 -16.03 7.06 1.81
CA LEU A 108 -17.23 7.88 2.08
C LEU A 108 -18.12 7.25 3.15
N MET A 109 -18.23 5.92 3.16
CA MET A 109 -19.08 5.17 4.11
C MET A 109 -18.53 5.20 5.54
N HIS A 110 -17.25 5.52 5.73
CA HIS A 110 -16.55 5.41 7.02
C HIS A 110 -16.08 6.75 7.63
N LEU A 111 -16.34 7.90 7.00
CA LEU A 111 -15.94 9.21 7.53
C LEU A 111 -17.17 10.10 7.84
N PRO A 112 -17.58 10.25 9.11
CA PRO A 112 -18.69 11.13 9.49
C PRO A 112 -18.39 12.65 9.36
N ALA A 113 -17.16 13.04 8.99
CA ALA A 113 -16.81 14.43 8.70
C ALA A 113 -15.66 14.49 7.68
N LEU A 114 -15.98 14.67 6.40
CA LEU A 114 -14.97 14.88 5.36
C LEU A 114 -14.29 16.23 5.58
N SER A 115 -12.98 16.23 5.89
CA SER A 115 -12.20 17.46 5.85
C SER A 115 -12.20 18.00 4.41
N PRO A 116 -12.17 19.34 4.20
CA PRO A 116 -12.14 19.95 2.87
C PRO A 116 -11.04 19.41 1.95
N VAL A 117 -9.95 18.89 2.52
CA VAL A 117 -8.82 18.29 1.78
C VAL A 117 -9.22 17.01 1.05
N VAL A 118 -10.10 16.18 1.64
CA VAL A 118 -10.59 14.95 1.00
C VAL A 118 -11.51 15.29 -0.17
N TRP A 119 -12.33 16.34 -0.03
CA TRP A 119 -13.15 16.87 -1.11
C TRP A 119 -12.32 17.43 -2.26
N VAL A 120 -11.23 18.13 -1.98
CA VAL A 120 -10.31 18.63 -3.02
C VAL A 120 -9.64 17.46 -3.75
N GLY A 121 -9.21 16.42 -3.03
CA GLY A 121 -8.68 15.20 -3.65
C GLY A 121 -9.73 14.50 -4.55
N PHE A 122 -10.98 14.42 -4.09
CA PHE A 122 -12.10 13.87 -4.85
C PHE A 122 -12.43 14.67 -6.10
N ILE A 123 -12.57 15.99 -6.00
CA ILE A 123 -12.85 16.87 -7.14
C ILE A 123 -11.71 16.76 -8.14
N PHE A 124 -10.46 16.72 -7.68
CA PHE A 124 -9.31 16.54 -8.56
C PHE A 124 -9.34 15.18 -9.29
N PHE A 125 -9.70 14.10 -8.58
CA PHE A 125 -9.84 12.77 -9.16
C PHE A 125 -11.01 12.68 -10.15
N LEU A 126 -12.16 13.25 -9.82
CA LEU A 126 -13.35 13.27 -10.68
C LEU A 126 -13.12 14.13 -11.93
N CYS A 127 -12.53 15.31 -11.78
CA CYS A 127 -12.12 16.15 -12.91
C CYS A 127 -11.09 15.43 -13.78
N PHE A 128 -10.19 14.65 -13.18
CA PHE A 128 -9.21 13.85 -13.91
C PHE A 128 -9.86 12.75 -14.76
N ILE A 129 -10.81 12.01 -14.20
CA ILE A 129 -11.62 11.01 -14.91
C ILE A 129 -12.32 11.65 -16.11
N ILE A 130 -12.99 12.77 -15.88
CA ILE A 130 -13.76 13.49 -16.90
C ILE A 130 -12.81 13.94 -18.02
N LEU A 131 -11.61 14.41 -17.69
CA LEU A 131 -10.63 14.89 -18.68
C LEU A 131 -9.91 13.79 -19.45
N PHE A 132 -9.62 12.66 -18.79
CA PHE A 132 -9.05 11.49 -19.46
C PHE A 132 -10.04 10.92 -20.47
N HIS A 133 -11.33 10.89 -20.12
CA HIS A 133 -12.40 10.37 -20.98
C HIS A 133 -12.75 11.32 -22.13
N TYR A 134 -12.81 12.63 -21.89
CA TYR A 134 -13.28 13.61 -22.87
C TYR A 134 -12.16 14.35 -23.64
N ARG A 135 -11.10 13.64 -24.02
CA ARG A 135 -9.99 14.17 -24.83
C ARG A 135 -10.39 14.73 -26.22
N ARG A 136 -11.69 14.70 -26.58
CA ARG A 136 -12.25 15.12 -27.88
C ARG A 136 -13.02 16.46 -27.89
N ARG A 137 -13.26 17.14 -26.76
CA ARG A 137 -14.02 18.41 -26.76
C ARG A 137 -13.16 19.61 -26.34
N LYS A 138 -13.12 20.65 -27.19
CA LYS A 138 -12.40 21.93 -26.99
C LYS A 138 -12.67 22.61 -25.63
N ALA A 139 -13.85 22.41 -25.05
CA ALA A 139 -14.20 22.95 -23.73
C ALA A 139 -13.33 22.42 -22.58
N LEU A 140 -12.62 21.31 -22.79
CA LEU A 140 -11.73 20.69 -21.82
C LEU A 140 -10.25 21.00 -22.07
N ASP A 141 -9.93 21.80 -23.08
CA ASP A 141 -8.54 22.18 -23.37
C ASP A 141 -7.93 22.98 -22.22
N PHE A 142 -8.71 23.84 -21.56
CA PHE A 142 -8.24 24.61 -20.40
C PHE A 142 -7.91 23.72 -19.20
N LEU A 143 -8.87 22.87 -18.81
CA LEU A 143 -8.68 21.91 -17.72
C LEU A 143 -7.56 20.90 -18.06
N GLY A 144 -7.49 20.43 -19.30
CA GLY A 144 -6.42 19.55 -19.77
C GLY A 144 -5.02 20.19 -19.68
N ARG A 145 -4.90 21.50 -19.93
CA ARG A 145 -3.65 22.26 -19.72
C ARG A 145 -3.28 22.35 -18.24
N ILE A 146 -4.25 22.62 -17.36
CA ILE A 146 -4.05 22.64 -15.91
C ILE A 146 -3.56 21.27 -15.43
N PHE A 147 -4.24 20.18 -15.81
CA PHE A 147 -3.80 18.83 -15.43
C PHE A 147 -2.44 18.46 -16.02
N ALA A 148 -2.16 18.86 -17.26
CA ALA A 148 -0.84 18.68 -17.84
C ALA A 148 0.25 19.40 -17.06
N LEU A 149 -0.04 20.53 -16.42
CA LEU A 149 0.86 21.23 -15.50
C LEU A 149 1.13 20.41 -14.24
N PHE A 150 0.09 19.87 -13.58
CA PHE A 150 0.22 19.01 -12.41
C PHE A 150 0.94 17.68 -12.69
N LEU A 151 1.01 17.27 -13.96
CA LEU A 151 1.76 16.09 -14.43
C LEU A 151 3.15 16.43 -14.98
N LYS A 152 3.64 17.67 -14.81
CA LYS A 152 5.07 17.97 -15.05
C LYS A 152 5.86 17.55 -13.82
N LYS A 153 6.95 16.78 -13.97
CA LYS A 153 7.80 16.30 -12.86
C LYS A 153 8.20 17.43 -11.88
N LYS A 154 8.57 18.60 -12.41
CA LYS A 154 8.98 19.79 -11.63
C LYS A 154 7.86 20.37 -10.75
N VAL A 155 6.60 20.10 -11.07
CA VAL A 155 5.42 20.58 -10.35
C VAL A 155 4.82 19.45 -9.48
N ALA A 156 4.72 18.25 -10.05
CA ALA A 156 4.14 17.09 -9.40
C ALA A 156 4.86 16.72 -8.10
N PHE A 157 6.19 16.60 -8.11
CA PHE A 157 6.91 16.13 -6.92
C PHE A 157 6.84 17.09 -5.73
N PRO A 158 7.09 18.40 -5.87
CA PRO A 158 6.93 19.33 -4.76
C PRO A 158 5.50 19.33 -4.21
N LEU A 159 4.49 19.28 -5.08
CA LEU A 159 3.10 19.28 -4.62
C LEU A 159 2.72 17.97 -3.93
N ILE A 160 3.09 16.82 -4.48
CA ILE A 160 2.89 15.51 -3.82
C ILE A 160 3.56 15.53 -2.45
N PHE A 161 4.79 16.03 -2.36
CA PHE A 161 5.52 16.15 -1.10
C PHE A 161 4.76 17.03 -0.09
N ILE A 162 4.44 18.28 -0.49
CA ILE A 162 3.80 19.26 0.38
C ILE A 162 2.43 18.76 0.85
N ILE A 163 1.60 18.23 -0.05
CA ILE A 163 0.27 17.72 0.30
C ILE A 163 0.39 16.53 1.25
N THR A 164 1.30 15.59 0.99
CA THR A 164 1.54 14.44 1.86
C THR A 164 2.02 14.88 3.24
N LEU A 165 2.89 15.90 3.31
CA LEU A 165 3.36 16.48 4.56
C LEU A 165 2.23 17.18 5.34
N VAL A 166 1.39 17.95 4.66
CA VAL A 166 0.20 18.59 5.26
C VAL A 166 -0.76 17.54 5.80
N LEU A 167 -1.02 16.48 5.04
CA LEU A 167 -1.88 15.36 5.48
C LEU A 167 -1.32 14.66 6.72
N PHE A 168 0.00 14.47 6.80
CA PHE A 168 0.64 13.92 7.97
C PHE A 168 0.44 14.82 9.19
N PHE A 169 0.73 16.12 9.08
CA PHE A 169 0.61 17.05 10.21
C PHE A 169 -0.83 17.35 10.63
N GLN A 170 -1.81 17.11 9.77
CA GLN A 170 -3.22 17.09 10.17
C GLN A 170 -3.58 15.89 11.04
N PHE A 171 -2.77 14.82 11.02
CA PHE A 171 -2.99 13.63 11.82
C PHE A 171 -2.06 13.57 13.04
N PHE A 172 -0.84 14.07 12.91
CA PHE A 172 0.14 14.22 13.99
C PHE A 172 0.59 15.69 14.05
N PRO A 173 -0.11 16.55 14.80
CA PRO A 173 0.26 17.95 14.92
C PRO A 173 1.72 18.11 15.38
N PRO A 174 2.50 19.05 14.82
CA PRO A 174 3.91 19.23 15.18
C PRO A 174 4.16 19.44 16.69
N GLY A 175 3.23 20.09 17.39
CA GLY A 175 3.31 20.33 18.83
C GLY A 175 3.09 19.08 19.69
N GLU A 176 2.60 17.98 19.10
CA GLU A 176 2.27 16.72 19.79
C GLU A 176 3.28 15.60 19.48
N LEU A 177 4.28 15.84 18.64
CA LEU A 177 5.24 14.79 18.22
C LEU A 177 6.10 14.24 19.37
N ASN A 178 6.23 14.98 20.48
CA ASN A 178 6.93 14.49 21.67
C ASN A 178 6.03 13.69 22.61
N GLN A 179 4.72 13.65 22.35
CA GLN A 179 3.73 12.97 23.20
C GLN A 179 3.53 11.53 22.74
N LEU A 180 3.17 10.66 23.66
CA LEU A 180 2.76 9.31 23.30
C LEU A 180 1.36 9.34 22.68
N ILE A 181 1.19 8.74 21.52
CA ILE A 181 -0.13 8.56 20.91
C ILE A 181 -0.85 7.46 21.71
N PHE A 182 -1.71 7.86 22.65
CA PHE A 182 -2.58 6.94 23.41
C PHE A 182 -3.84 6.58 22.62
N LYS A 183 -3.67 6.19 21.37
CA LYS A 183 -4.75 5.73 20.50
C LYS A 183 -4.45 4.31 20.06
N ASP A 184 -5.40 3.39 20.23
CA ASP A 184 -5.32 2.00 19.76
C ASP A 184 -3.93 1.36 20.03
N ASP A 185 -3.31 0.73 19.02
CA ASP A 185 -2.08 -0.04 19.20
C ASP A 185 -0.79 0.79 19.24
N TYR A 186 -0.86 2.13 19.12
CA TYR A 186 0.35 2.97 19.05
C TYR A 186 1.26 2.79 20.28
N GLY A 187 0.68 2.85 21.48
CA GLY A 187 1.44 2.66 22.72
C GLY A 187 2.05 1.26 22.81
N ILE A 188 1.32 0.24 22.37
CA ILE A 188 1.78 -1.16 22.35
C ILE A 188 2.99 -1.30 21.42
N PHE A 189 2.90 -0.76 20.20
CA PHE A 189 3.99 -0.87 19.23
C PHE A 189 5.19 -0.02 19.61
N LEU A 190 5.02 1.18 20.19
CA LEU A 190 6.15 1.96 20.68
C LEU A 190 6.87 1.20 21.80
N TYR A 191 6.14 0.73 22.82
CA TYR A 191 6.71 -0.01 23.94
C TYR A 191 7.46 -1.26 23.48
N LYS A 192 6.85 -2.06 22.60
CA LYS A 192 7.50 -3.26 22.04
C LYS A 192 8.74 -2.91 21.23
N THR A 193 8.68 -1.85 20.42
CA THR A 193 9.83 -1.39 19.62
C THR A 193 10.99 -0.92 20.51
N ALA A 194 10.70 -0.21 21.60
CA ALA A 194 11.70 0.23 22.57
C ALA A 194 12.34 -0.97 23.29
N LEU A 195 11.53 -1.95 23.72
CA LEU A 195 12.04 -3.19 24.32
C LEU A 195 12.94 -3.96 23.35
N ASP A 196 12.48 -4.16 22.12
CA ASP A 196 13.24 -4.85 21.07
C ASP A 196 14.56 -4.10 20.77
N LEU A 197 14.56 -2.76 20.82
CA LEU A 197 15.74 -1.93 20.66
C LEU A 197 16.75 -2.13 21.80
N GLU A 198 16.31 -2.19 23.05
CA GLU A 198 17.18 -2.48 24.19
C GLU A 198 17.81 -3.87 24.09
N CYS A 199 17.06 -4.87 23.64
CA CYS A 199 17.61 -6.20 23.34
C CYS A 199 18.69 -6.13 22.24
N LEU A 200 18.43 -5.40 21.14
CA LEU A 200 19.42 -5.21 20.07
C LEU A 200 20.70 -4.51 20.57
N LYS A 201 20.58 -3.50 21.44
CA LYS A 201 21.73 -2.79 22.03
C LYS A 201 22.59 -3.70 22.91
N GLN A 202 21.98 -4.67 23.57
CA GLN A 202 22.66 -5.65 24.42
C GLN A 202 23.32 -6.78 23.60
N GLY A 203 23.23 -6.74 22.27
CA GLY A 203 23.81 -7.76 21.39
C GLY A 203 22.94 -9.01 21.24
N TYR A 204 21.69 -8.99 21.74
CA TYR A 204 20.73 -10.04 21.44
C TYR A 204 20.28 -9.91 19.99
N LEU A 205 20.91 -10.69 19.11
CA LEU A 205 20.34 -11.02 17.81
C LEU A 205 19.37 -12.19 18.02
N TYR A 206 18.08 -11.95 17.78
CA TYR A 206 17.04 -12.97 17.79
C TYR A 206 17.48 -14.19 16.96
N GLY A 207 17.78 -15.30 17.63
CA GLY A 207 18.17 -16.58 17.04
C GLY A 207 17.14 -17.66 17.34
N TRP A 208 16.85 -18.49 16.34
CA TRP A 208 16.13 -19.75 16.54
C TRP A 208 17.12 -20.80 17.06
N ASP A 209 16.89 -21.34 18.26
CA ASP A 209 17.66 -22.49 18.75
C ASP A 209 17.06 -23.79 18.19
N GLY A 210 17.81 -24.44 17.31
CA GLY A 210 17.43 -25.70 16.66
C GLY A 210 17.51 -26.94 17.56
N ALA A 211 18.07 -26.84 18.77
CA ALA A 211 18.24 -27.98 19.68
C ALA A 211 16.99 -28.32 20.49
N PHE A 212 15.95 -27.47 20.47
CA PHE A 212 14.73 -27.68 21.26
C PHE A 212 13.49 -27.85 20.37
N LEU A 213 12.98 -29.08 20.27
CA LEU A 213 11.65 -29.40 19.72
C LEU A 213 10.46 -28.89 20.59
N GLY A 214 10.77 -28.17 21.67
CA GLY A 214 9.81 -27.49 22.56
C GLY A 214 10.39 -26.20 23.16
N GLY A 215 11.28 -25.54 22.44
CA GLY A 215 12.02 -24.36 22.92
C GLY A 215 11.13 -23.14 22.91
N TYR A 216 10.95 -22.52 24.08
CA TYR A 216 10.24 -21.24 24.18
C TYR A 216 11.00 -20.18 23.36
N PRO A 217 10.39 -19.58 22.32
CA PRO A 217 10.84 -18.29 21.86
C PRO A 217 10.41 -17.30 22.94
N THR A 218 11.30 -16.84 23.80
CA THR A 218 10.99 -15.61 24.53
C THR A 218 11.14 -14.45 23.53
N PHE A 219 10.03 -14.16 22.85
CA PHE A 219 9.71 -12.88 22.21
C PHE A 219 10.33 -12.60 20.84
N LEU A 220 10.27 -13.53 19.87
CA LEU A 220 10.43 -13.14 18.46
C LEU A 220 9.17 -12.35 18.06
N ASN A 221 9.20 -11.04 18.29
CA ASN A 221 8.14 -10.13 17.89
C ASN A 221 8.14 -10.03 16.36
N LEU A 222 7.35 -10.89 15.70
CA LEU A 222 7.15 -10.93 14.24
C LEU A 222 6.44 -9.68 13.69
N ARG A 223 6.31 -8.62 14.52
CA ARG A 223 5.77 -7.30 14.22
C ARG A 223 6.70 -6.20 14.76
N SER A 224 8.02 -6.38 14.62
CA SER A 224 9.01 -5.45 15.17
C SER A 224 9.53 -4.47 14.12
N VAL A 225 9.52 -3.18 14.46
CA VAL A 225 10.08 -2.13 13.60
C VAL A 225 11.44 -1.62 14.14
N ALA A 226 12.02 -2.30 15.13
CA ALA A 226 13.20 -1.86 15.87
C ALA A 226 14.41 -1.60 14.97
N LEU A 227 14.67 -2.45 13.96
CA LEU A 227 15.77 -2.25 13.03
C LEU A 227 15.65 -0.96 12.19
N LEU A 228 14.41 -0.59 11.81
CA LEU A 228 14.15 0.64 11.05
C LEU A 228 14.07 1.86 11.97
N PHE A 229 13.72 1.65 13.23
CA PHE A 229 13.60 2.67 14.27
C PHE A 229 14.97 3.09 14.85
N LEU A 230 15.89 2.12 15.01
CA LEU A 230 17.23 2.30 15.59
C LEU A 230 17.95 3.57 15.12
N PRO A 231 18.16 3.84 13.82
CA PRO A 231 18.91 5.02 13.39
C PRO A 231 18.27 6.35 13.82
N LEU A 232 16.95 6.39 13.99
CA LEU A 232 16.23 7.59 14.45
C LEU A 232 16.31 7.73 15.97
N ALA A 233 16.18 6.63 16.70
CA ALA A 233 16.26 6.58 18.16
C ALA A 233 17.66 6.91 18.70
N LEU A 234 18.71 6.78 17.88
CA LEU A 234 20.06 7.23 18.23
C LEU A 234 20.20 8.75 18.27
N ILE A 235 19.33 9.49 17.57
CA ILE A 235 19.45 10.94 17.37
C ILE A 235 18.34 11.70 18.10
N PHE A 236 17.14 11.11 18.17
CA PHE A 236 15.93 11.74 18.69
C PHE A 236 15.36 10.97 19.89
N PRO A 237 14.63 11.64 20.80
CA PRO A 237 13.82 10.96 21.81
C PRO A 237 12.87 9.94 21.17
N GLU A 238 12.58 8.83 21.85
CA GLU A 238 11.86 7.68 21.29
C GLU A 238 10.51 8.05 20.66
N THR A 239 9.73 8.92 21.32
CA THR A 239 8.44 9.40 20.80
C THR A 239 8.62 10.14 19.48
N ILE A 240 9.59 11.06 19.41
CA ILE A 240 9.91 11.82 18.19
C ILE A 240 10.44 10.86 17.11
N ALA A 241 11.36 9.96 17.45
CA ALA A 241 11.89 8.97 16.53
C ALA A 241 10.78 8.11 15.91
N PHE A 242 9.74 7.78 16.68
CA PHE A 242 8.63 6.95 16.22
C PHE A 242 7.74 7.71 15.25
N HIS A 243 7.42 8.97 15.57
CA HIS A 243 6.71 9.85 14.62
C HIS A 243 7.52 10.10 13.35
N LEU A 244 8.84 10.27 13.45
CA LEU A 244 9.73 10.41 12.30
C LEU A 244 9.73 9.14 11.44
N LEU A 245 9.73 7.96 12.04
CA LEU A 245 9.61 6.70 11.31
C LEU A 245 8.31 6.64 10.50
N ILE A 246 7.19 7.04 11.12
CA ILE A 246 5.89 7.10 10.43
C ILE A 246 5.94 8.16 9.32
N LEU A 247 6.45 9.37 9.60
CA LEU A 247 6.58 10.46 8.64
C LEU A 247 7.39 10.06 7.41
N ILE A 248 8.56 9.43 7.62
CA ILE A 248 9.42 8.96 6.53
C ILE A 248 8.67 7.97 5.66
N ASN A 249 7.97 7.01 6.27
CA ASN A 249 7.17 6.02 5.53
C ASN A 249 5.96 6.64 4.82
N PHE A 250 5.34 7.65 5.44
CA PHE A 250 4.21 8.39 4.90
C PHE A 250 4.61 9.22 3.69
N LEU A 251 5.74 9.92 3.77
CA LEU A 251 6.30 10.65 2.64
C LEU A 251 6.83 9.70 1.57
N ALA A 252 7.46 8.58 1.93
CA ALA A 252 8.06 7.66 0.97
C ALA A 252 7.01 6.98 0.07
N PHE A 253 5.84 6.65 0.61
CA PHE A 253 4.85 5.83 -0.09
C PHE A 253 4.48 6.34 -1.51
N PRO A 254 4.08 7.62 -1.73
CA PRO A 254 3.72 8.09 -3.06
C PRO A 254 4.90 8.11 -4.03
N PHE A 255 6.12 8.39 -3.54
CA PHE A 255 7.32 8.32 -4.36
C PHE A 255 7.68 6.88 -4.73
N LEU A 256 7.54 5.93 -3.80
CA LEU A 256 7.77 4.52 -4.08
C LEU A 256 6.74 3.98 -5.07
N VAL A 257 5.47 4.38 -4.99
CA VAL A 257 4.47 4.05 -6.01
C VAL A 257 4.85 4.63 -7.37
N TYR A 258 5.26 5.92 -7.42
CA TYR A 258 5.78 6.52 -8.65
C TYR A 258 6.97 5.73 -9.23
N LEU A 259 7.95 5.35 -8.39
CA LEU A 259 9.14 4.63 -8.82
C LEU A 259 8.80 3.23 -9.32
N ALA A 260 7.95 2.49 -8.61
CA ALA A 260 7.47 1.17 -9.02
C ALA A 260 6.72 1.27 -10.36
N ALA A 261 5.78 2.22 -10.48
CA ALA A 261 5.04 2.48 -11.71
C ALA A 261 5.99 2.85 -12.87
N ARG A 262 7.02 3.66 -12.62
CA ARG A 262 8.05 3.98 -13.63
C ARG A 262 8.84 2.74 -14.06
N GLN A 263 9.14 1.82 -13.16
CA GLN A 263 9.83 0.58 -13.53
C GLN A 263 8.99 -0.29 -14.47
N LEU A 264 7.67 -0.27 -14.28
CA LEU A 264 6.71 -1.16 -14.95
C LEU A 264 6.12 -0.55 -16.23
N LEU A 265 5.87 0.76 -16.24
CA LEU A 265 5.23 1.50 -17.34
C LEU A 265 6.20 2.32 -18.18
N GLY A 266 7.46 2.44 -17.76
CA GLY A 266 8.44 3.31 -18.40
C GLY A 266 8.33 4.78 -18.01
N GLU A 267 8.97 5.65 -18.79
CA GLU A 267 8.91 7.09 -18.60
C GLU A 267 7.59 7.68 -19.10
N GLY A 268 7.08 8.70 -18.43
CA GLY A 268 5.93 9.46 -18.92
C GLY A 268 5.07 10.04 -17.82
N LYS A 269 3.81 10.32 -18.17
CA LYS A 269 2.80 10.88 -17.26
C LYS A 269 2.14 9.83 -16.37
N ALA A 270 2.06 8.57 -16.82
CA ALA A 270 1.37 7.51 -16.09
C ALA A 270 1.99 7.21 -14.71
N PRO A 271 3.33 7.14 -14.55
CA PRO A 271 3.91 6.98 -13.21
C PRO A 271 3.61 8.16 -12.28
N LEU A 272 3.62 9.40 -12.80
CA LEU A 272 3.30 10.59 -12.01
C LEU A 272 1.85 10.57 -11.54
N LEU A 273 0.96 10.10 -12.40
CA LEU A 273 -0.43 9.86 -12.03
C LEU A 273 -0.54 8.81 -10.93
N ALA A 274 0.20 7.71 -11.00
CA ALA A 274 0.22 6.70 -9.94
C ALA A 274 0.68 7.30 -8.60
N GLY A 275 1.68 8.19 -8.61
CA GLY A 275 2.10 8.95 -7.43
C GLY A 275 0.99 9.84 -6.86
N TRP A 276 0.25 10.55 -7.71
CA TRP A 276 -0.93 11.33 -7.29
C TRP A 276 -2.03 10.44 -6.70
N CYS A 277 -2.33 9.30 -7.32
CA CYS A 277 -3.29 8.34 -6.78
C CYS A 277 -2.84 7.82 -5.40
N ALA A 278 -1.54 7.61 -5.20
CA ALA A 278 -1.01 7.18 -3.91
C ALA A 278 -1.20 8.23 -2.80
N VAL A 279 -1.16 9.53 -3.11
CA VAL A 279 -1.53 10.59 -2.14
C VAL A 279 -3.01 10.44 -1.72
N GLY A 280 -3.89 10.10 -2.66
CA GLY A 280 -5.29 9.79 -2.36
C GLY A 280 -5.43 8.54 -1.47
N LEU A 281 -4.70 7.46 -1.78
CA LEU A 281 -4.70 6.22 -0.99
C LEU A 281 -4.21 6.44 0.44
N ILE A 282 -3.23 7.32 0.65
CA ILE A 282 -2.75 7.69 1.98
C ILE A 282 -3.87 8.26 2.86
N CYS A 283 -4.83 8.99 2.29
CA CYS A 283 -5.99 9.48 3.03
C CYS A 283 -6.84 8.31 3.54
N GLY A 284 -6.97 7.24 2.76
CA GLY A 284 -7.61 6.00 3.18
C GLY A 284 -6.81 5.22 4.22
N TYR A 285 -5.48 5.20 4.12
CA TYR A 285 -4.62 4.60 5.15
C TYR A 285 -4.71 5.33 6.49
N ARG A 286 -4.83 6.67 6.46
CA ARG A 286 -5.09 7.46 7.66
C ARG A 286 -6.35 6.99 8.39
N ALA A 287 -7.44 6.77 7.65
CA ALA A 287 -8.74 6.40 8.21
C ALA A 287 -8.82 4.95 8.72
N ASN A 288 -7.88 4.09 8.32
CA ASN A 288 -7.96 2.65 8.54
C ASN A 288 -6.74 2.08 9.27
N ILE A 289 -5.55 2.25 8.69
CA ILE A 289 -4.31 1.62 9.18
C ILE A 289 -3.71 2.46 10.31
N LEU A 290 -3.55 3.77 10.05
CA LEU A 290 -2.94 4.68 11.01
C LEU A 290 -3.92 5.13 12.07
N SER A 291 -5.23 5.10 11.84
CA SER A 291 -6.19 5.30 12.94
C SER A 291 -5.96 4.29 14.06
N TRP A 292 -5.62 3.05 13.70
CA TRP A 292 -5.53 1.89 14.59
C TRP A 292 -4.13 1.61 15.13
N GLY A 293 -3.15 2.41 14.73
CA GLY A 293 -1.77 2.18 15.14
C GLY A 293 -1.12 0.95 14.52
N MET A 294 -1.63 0.43 13.39
CA MET A 294 -1.04 -0.71 12.68
C MET A 294 0.25 -0.32 11.91
N ILE A 295 1.24 0.20 12.63
CA ILE A 295 2.50 0.73 12.09
C ILE A 295 3.31 -0.32 11.32
N PRO A 296 3.48 -1.57 11.79
CA PRO A 296 4.21 -2.58 11.03
C PRO A 296 3.55 -2.88 9.68
N SER A 297 2.22 -2.90 9.63
CA SER A 297 1.45 -3.06 8.40
C SER A 297 1.67 -1.92 7.44
N PHE A 298 1.66 -0.69 7.94
CA PHE A 298 1.93 0.52 7.15
C PHE A 298 3.33 0.51 6.54
N ILE A 299 4.37 0.22 7.34
CA ILE A 299 5.76 0.16 6.89
C ILE A 299 5.95 -0.96 5.85
N SER A 300 5.29 -2.09 6.04
CA SER A 300 5.37 -3.23 5.12
C SER A 300 4.95 -2.89 3.69
N LEU A 301 4.05 -1.91 3.50
CA LEU A 301 3.65 -1.45 2.16
C LEU A 301 4.82 -0.81 1.40
N ASN A 302 5.66 -0.04 2.09
CA ASN A 302 6.86 0.54 1.49
C ASN A 302 7.91 -0.54 1.19
N LEU A 303 8.06 -1.53 2.08
CA LEU A 303 8.95 -2.67 1.83
C LEU A 303 8.48 -3.51 0.64
N PHE A 304 7.18 -3.69 0.47
CA PHE A 304 6.59 -4.33 -0.71
C PHE A 304 6.96 -3.57 -2.00
N LEU A 305 6.75 -2.25 -2.02
CA LEU A 305 7.07 -1.42 -3.20
C LEU A 305 8.57 -1.42 -3.50
N LEU A 306 9.42 -1.32 -2.48
CA LEU A 306 10.88 -1.43 -2.65
C LEU A 306 11.28 -2.79 -3.22
N SER A 307 10.68 -3.88 -2.73
CA SER A 307 10.94 -5.22 -3.23
C SER A 307 10.55 -5.34 -4.71
N LEU A 308 9.40 -4.79 -5.11
CA LEU A 308 9.00 -4.74 -6.51
C LEU A 308 9.96 -3.90 -7.36
N ILE A 309 10.39 -2.74 -6.89
CA ILE A 309 11.38 -1.88 -7.58
C ILE A 309 12.69 -2.63 -7.79
N PHE A 310 13.18 -3.35 -6.78
CA PHE A 310 14.43 -4.10 -6.87
C PHE A 310 14.31 -5.35 -7.73
N LEU A 311 13.18 -6.08 -7.68
CA LEU A 311 12.90 -7.17 -8.61
C LEU A 311 12.91 -6.67 -10.06
N MET A 312 12.28 -5.53 -10.34
CA MET A 312 12.32 -4.96 -11.68
C MET A 312 13.72 -4.47 -12.09
N GLY A 313 14.50 -3.96 -11.12
CA GLY A 313 15.90 -3.64 -11.34
C GLY A 313 16.74 -4.87 -11.69
N LEU A 314 16.46 -6.02 -11.05
CA LEU A 314 17.10 -7.30 -11.33
C LEU A 314 16.83 -7.76 -12.76
N PHE A 315 15.58 -7.70 -13.21
CA PHE A 315 15.23 -8.01 -14.61
C PHE A 315 15.91 -7.09 -15.63
N LYS A 316 16.22 -5.86 -15.24
CA LYS A 316 16.97 -4.90 -16.06
C LYS A 316 18.50 -5.06 -15.95
N GLY A 317 18.99 -6.09 -15.28
CA GLY A 317 20.42 -6.39 -15.13
C GLY A 317 21.18 -5.45 -14.19
N LYS A 318 20.49 -4.75 -13.27
CA LYS A 318 21.17 -3.88 -12.31
C LYS A 318 21.91 -4.70 -11.25
N ARG A 319 23.22 -4.51 -11.19
CA ARG A 319 24.16 -5.34 -10.40
C ARG A 319 23.79 -5.49 -8.91
N PHE A 320 23.30 -4.44 -8.27
CA PHE A 320 22.97 -4.46 -6.83
C PHE A 320 21.52 -4.82 -6.52
N SER A 321 20.66 -4.99 -7.52
CA SER A 321 19.23 -5.19 -7.30
C SER A 321 18.92 -6.51 -6.60
N GLY A 322 19.65 -7.59 -6.86
CA GLY A 322 19.45 -8.87 -6.16
C GLY A 322 19.77 -8.78 -4.67
N PHE A 323 20.91 -8.15 -4.32
CA PHE A 323 21.30 -7.93 -2.93
C PHE A 323 20.29 -7.05 -2.18
N LEU A 324 19.89 -5.91 -2.78
CA LEU A 324 18.92 -5.01 -2.17
C LEU A 324 17.52 -5.62 -2.05
N LEU A 325 17.12 -6.46 -3.03
CA LEU A 325 15.88 -7.22 -2.95
C LEU A 325 15.91 -8.17 -1.74
N ALA A 326 16.97 -8.98 -1.60
CA ALA A 326 17.13 -9.88 -0.47
C ALA A 326 17.08 -9.12 0.87
N LEU A 327 17.80 -8.00 0.97
CA LEU A 327 17.79 -7.16 2.16
C LEU A 327 16.39 -6.66 2.52
N VAL A 328 15.66 -6.06 1.57
CA VAL A 328 14.31 -5.52 1.84
C VAL A 328 13.31 -6.61 2.16
N VAL A 329 13.37 -7.74 1.47
CA VAL A 329 12.53 -8.90 1.73
C VAL A 329 12.81 -9.47 3.13
N SER A 330 14.08 -9.60 3.53
CA SER A 330 14.46 -9.97 4.89
C SER A 330 13.95 -8.97 5.92
N LEU A 331 14.07 -7.66 5.67
CA LEU A 331 13.50 -6.63 6.55
C LEU A 331 11.99 -6.79 6.71
N SER A 332 11.26 -7.16 5.66
CA SER A 332 9.81 -7.36 5.75
C SER A 332 9.43 -8.56 6.62
N PHE A 333 10.28 -9.60 6.69
CA PHE A 333 10.09 -10.73 7.60
C PHE A 333 10.11 -10.29 9.07
N PHE A 334 11.06 -9.41 9.44
CA PHE A 334 11.14 -8.86 10.79
C PHE A 334 10.01 -7.88 11.10
N VAL A 335 9.64 -7.05 10.11
CA VAL A 335 8.57 -6.05 10.28
C VAL A 335 7.20 -6.67 10.40
N HIS A 336 6.84 -7.63 9.54
CA HIS A 336 5.53 -8.27 9.59
C HIS A 336 5.52 -9.59 8.81
N LEU A 337 5.61 -10.74 9.50
CA LEU A 337 5.66 -12.06 8.87
C LEU A 337 4.53 -12.32 7.85
N GLY A 338 3.30 -11.94 8.20
CA GLY A 338 2.15 -12.06 7.29
C GLY A 338 2.40 -11.34 5.96
N HIS A 339 2.78 -10.05 5.99
CA HIS A 339 3.08 -9.30 4.77
C HIS A 339 4.32 -9.78 4.04
N PHE A 340 5.33 -10.29 4.74
CA PHE A 340 6.46 -10.96 4.10
C PHE A 340 6.00 -12.11 3.19
N LEU A 341 5.12 -13.00 3.66
CA LEU A 341 4.59 -14.10 2.85
C LEU A 341 3.83 -13.57 1.62
N HIS A 342 3.03 -12.51 1.78
CA HIS A 342 2.34 -11.87 0.66
C HIS A 342 3.31 -11.24 -0.34
N ILE A 343 4.37 -10.58 0.13
CA ILE A 343 5.44 -10.03 -0.71
C ILE A 343 6.08 -11.17 -1.53
N ILE A 344 6.49 -12.27 -0.90
CA ILE A 344 7.12 -13.40 -1.60
C ILE A 344 6.18 -13.98 -2.67
N LEU A 345 4.92 -14.25 -2.31
CA LEU A 345 3.93 -14.79 -3.26
C LEU A 345 3.72 -13.85 -4.44
N PHE A 346 3.58 -12.55 -4.18
CA PHE A 346 3.41 -11.56 -5.23
C PHE A 346 4.64 -11.47 -6.14
N LEU A 347 5.84 -11.40 -5.57
CA LEU A 347 7.09 -11.36 -6.33
C LEU A 347 7.27 -12.62 -7.16
N LEU A 348 6.88 -13.79 -6.65
CA LEU A 348 6.91 -15.06 -7.39
C LEU A 348 5.98 -15.00 -8.61
N VAL A 349 4.76 -14.50 -8.46
CA VAL A 349 3.82 -14.33 -9.59
C VAL A 349 4.39 -13.39 -10.63
N ILE A 350 4.91 -12.23 -10.21
CA ILE A 350 5.58 -11.28 -11.12
C ILE A 350 6.77 -11.95 -11.80
N TYR A 351 7.57 -12.70 -11.05
CA TYR A 351 8.75 -13.37 -11.59
C TYR A 351 8.37 -14.38 -12.67
N LEU A 352 7.43 -15.27 -12.37
CA LEU A 352 6.92 -16.26 -13.32
C LEU A 352 6.34 -15.59 -14.56
N PHE A 353 5.57 -14.52 -14.40
CA PHE A 353 5.03 -13.75 -15.53
C PHE A 353 6.16 -13.23 -16.45
N PHE A 354 7.19 -12.58 -15.90
CA PHE A 354 8.29 -12.05 -16.71
C PHE A 354 9.22 -13.13 -17.27
N SER A 355 9.36 -14.28 -16.62
CA SER A 355 10.14 -15.41 -17.12
C SER A 355 9.44 -16.19 -18.23
N LEU A 356 8.11 -16.27 -18.20
CA LEU A 356 7.32 -17.06 -19.15
C LEU A 356 6.94 -16.27 -20.41
N VAL A 357 6.85 -14.94 -20.34
CA VAL A 357 6.54 -14.11 -21.50
C VAL A 357 7.86 -13.71 -22.19
N PRO A 358 8.20 -14.28 -23.36
CA PRO A 358 9.46 -14.00 -24.05
C PRO A 358 9.58 -12.53 -24.42
N SER A 359 10.69 -11.90 -24.06
CA SER A 359 10.91 -10.48 -24.38
C SER A 359 11.00 -10.30 -25.90
N PRO A 360 10.16 -9.46 -26.52
CA PRO A 360 10.27 -9.21 -27.95
C PRO A 360 11.64 -8.56 -28.21
N GLY A 361 12.53 -9.30 -28.86
CA GLY A 361 13.90 -8.88 -29.16
C GLY A 361 15.04 -9.70 -28.54
N LYS A 362 14.76 -10.88 -27.97
CA LYS A 362 15.77 -11.94 -27.80
C LYS A 362 15.35 -13.19 -28.55
#